data_AF-W9VDQ9-F1
#
_entry.id   AF-W9VDQ9-F1
#
_cell.length_a   1.000
_cell.length_b   1.000
_cell.length_c   1.000
_cell.angle_alpha   90.00
_cell.angle_beta   90.00
_cell.angle_gamma   90.00
#
_symmetry.space_group_name_H-M   'P 1'
#
loop_
_entity.id
_entity.type
_entity.pdbx_description
1 polymer ?
#
loop_
_entity_poly.entity_id
_entity_poly.type
_entity_poly.pdbx_seq_one_letter_code
_entity_poly.pdbx_strand_id
1 'polypeptide(L)'
;MPTAGRGSDPSTDCRSATCALASGEADLTDLYTTDAEIAYYHLRPLRDDRDWFARYDAVLLYRADLARRAPKAVAALERVLGLIDARRMIAMNAAVQIEGRSESQVAGELLRERLGILDATETKGLLARLVQRTLEHLTLFGVSLLAAVLAAVPLGLLAAHRPRLGQLVLAGVGIAQTIPALALLVLMIPFFGIGAGPALVALFLYSLLPIVRNTHAGIRGIPAATIESAEALGLPAGARLRLIELPLALPTILAGIKTAAVINVGAATLGALIGAGGYGQPILTGIRLDDMGLILEGAIPAAVLAVTVQWLFERAERAALPRGIRGRGRKGIG
;
A
#
# COMPACT_ATOMS: atom_id res chain seq x y z
N MET A 1 -11.77 33.60 -40.65
CA MET A 1 -10.51 32.84 -40.53
C MET A 1 -9.62 33.61 -39.58
N PRO A 2 -9.33 33.04 -38.40
CA PRO A 2 -8.17 32.17 -38.25
C PRO A 2 -8.51 30.79 -37.68
N THR A 3 -7.63 29.85 -37.98
CA THR A 3 -7.66 28.42 -37.69
C THR A 3 -7.11 28.13 -36.30
N ALA A 4 -7.93 27.57 -35.40
CA ALA A 4 -7.48 26.89 -34.20
C ALA A 4 -7.58 25.37 -34.45
N GLY A 5 -6.54 24.65 -34.01
CA GLY A 5 -6.31 23.24 -34.35
C GLY A 5 -7.42 22.29 -33.94
N ARG A 6 -7.49 21.17 -34.66
CA ARG A 6 -8.34 20.01 -34.36
C ARG A 6 -8.10 19.52 -32.93
N GLY A 7 -8.92 20.01 -32.00
CA GLY A 7 -9.27 19.28 -30.79
C GLY A 7 -10.33 18.26 -31.17
N SER A 8 -10.11 17.02 -30.77
CA SER A 8 -11.04 15.90 -30.86
C SER A 8 -12.46 16.31 -30.44
N ASP A 9 -13.43 15.88 -31.23
CA ASP A 9 -14.86 15.99 -30.94
C ASP A 9 -15.16 15.41 -29.53
N PRO A 10 -15.72 16.19 -28.59
CA PRO A 10 -16.02 15.72 -27.23
C PRO A 10 -17.05 14.59 -27.20
N SER A 11 -17.72 14.28 -28.33
CA SER A 11 -18.60 13.11 -28.44
C SER A 11 -17.85 11.78 -28.51
N THR A 12 -16.56 11.75 -28.89
CA THR A 12 -15.92 10.48 -29.29
C THR A 12 -15.11 9.77 -28.18
N ASP A 13 -15.03 10.33 -26.97
CA ASP A 13 -14.36 9.66 -25.84
C ASP A 13 -15.18 9.76 -24.54
N CYS A 14 -16.47 9.49 -24.67
CA CYS A 14 -17.45 9.53 -23.58
C CYS A 14 -17.38 8.20 -22.80
N ARG A 15 -16.49 8.11 -21.81
CA ARG A 15 -16.17 6.84 -21.11
C ARG A 15 -17.05 6.51 -19.91
N SER A 16 -17.82 7.48 -19.40
CA SER A 16 -18.71 7.29 -18.25
C SER A 16 -20.18 7.19 -18.69
N ALA A 17 -20.97 6.41 -17.96
CA ALA A 17 -22.39 6.24 -18.26
C ALA A 17 -23.18 7.55 -18.18
N THR A 18 -22.77 8.46 -17.28
CA THR A 18 -23.33 9.79 -17.11
C THR A 18 -23.02 10.73 -18.27
N CYS A 19 -21.84 10.60 -18.88
CA CYS A 19 -21.50 11.29 -20.12
C CYS A 19 -22.39 10.79 -21.27
N ALA A 20 -22.64 9.47 -21.37
CA ALA A 20 -23.49 8.89 -22.42
C ALA A 20 -24.94 9.38 -22.35
N LEU A 21 -25.46 9.63 -21.14
CA LEU A 21 -26.75 10.31 -20.95
C LEU A 21 -26.72 11.74 -21.51
N ALA A 22 -25.65 12.48 -21.24
CA ALA A 22 -25.51 13.87 -21.67
C ALA A 22 -25.28 14.01 -23.20
N SER A 23 -24.62 13.03 -23.83
CA SER A 23 -24.41 12.98 -25.29
C SER A 23 -25.63 12.41 -26.05
N GLY A 24 -26.64 11.88 -25.35
CA GLY A 24 -27.81 11.27 -25.96
C GLY A 24 -27.57 9.86 -26.51
N GLU A 25 -26.45 9.23 -26.14
CA GLU A 25 -26.15 7.83 -26.49
C GLU A 25 -26.87 6.82 -25.58
N ALA A 26 -27.37 7.29 -24.42
CA ALA A 26 -28.20 6.52 -23.50
C ALA A 26 -29.37 7.36 -22.98
N ASP A 27 -30.52 6.70 -22.76
CA ASP A 27 -31.71 7.34 -22.19
C ASP A 27 -31.80 7.20 -20.66
N LEU A 28 -31.19 6.15 -20.10
CA LEU A 28 -31.23 5.83 -18.68
C LEU A 28 -29.97 5.09 -18.25
N THR A 29 -29.46 5.39 -17.06
CA THR A 29 -28.39 4.64 -16.40
C THR A 29 -28.60 4.61 -14.89
N ASP A 30 -27.92 3.69 -14.21
CA ASP A 30 -27.84 3.68 -12.76
C ASP A 30 -26.74 4.63 -12.28
N LEU A 31 -27.00 5.30 -11.15
CA LEU A 31 -26.07 6.23 -10.52
C LEU A 31 -26.35 6.31 -9.02
N TYR A 32 -25.37 6.74 -8.23
CA TYR A 32 -25.63 7.02 -6.82
C TYR A 32 -26.38 8.34 -6.70
N THR A 33 -27.41 8.37 -5.84
CA THR A 33 -28.28 9.55 -5.67
C THR A 33 -27.58 10.83 -5.20
N THR A 34 -26.30 10.73 -4.82
CA THR A 34 -25.46 11.84 -4.38
C THR A 34 -24.29 12.15 -5.32
N ASP A 35 -24.24 11.57 -6.52
CA ASP A 35 -23.16 11.79 -7.49
C ASP A 35 -23.13 13.24 -7.97
N ALA A 36 -21.92 13.77 -8.15
CA ALA A 36 -21.68 15.15 -8.56
C ALA A 36 -22.23 15.43 -9.96
N GLU A 37 -22.18 14.41 -10.82
CA GLU A 37 -22.60 14.41 -12.21
C GLU A 37 -24.10 14.70 -12.37
N ILE A 38 -24.91 14.42 -11.34
CA ILE A 38 -26.34 14.80 -11.31
C ILE A 38 -26.47 16.32 -11.48
N ALA A 39 -25.71 17.08 -10.70
CA ALA A 39 -25.74 18.53 -10.75
C ALA A 39 -25.07 19.05 -12.02
N TYR A 40 -23.94 18.44 -12.42
CA TYR A 40 -23.13 18.88 -13.55
C TYR A 40 -23.82 18.73 -14.90
N TYR A 41 -24.40 17.56 -15.18
CA TYR A 41 -25.12 17.29 -16.43
C TYR A 41 -26.62 17.62 -16.34
N HIS A 42 -27.06 18.24 -15.23
CA HIS A 42 -28.47 18.56 -14.97
C HIS A 42 -29.40 17.34 -15.10
N LEU A 43 -28.93 16.18 -14.65
CA LEU A 43 -29.70 14.94 -14.74
C LEU A 43 -30.87 14.96 -13.76
N ARG A 44 -31.94 14.24 -14.11
CA ARG A 44 -33.11 14.07 -13.27
C ARG A 44 -33.10 12.68 -12.64
N PRO A 45 -32.86 12.56 -11.31
CA PRO A 45 -32.96 11.27 -10.63
C PRO A 45 -34.40 10.76 -10.72
N LEU A 46 -34.58 9.52 -11.15
CA LEU A 46 -35.87 8.84 -11.10
C LEU A 46 -36.08 8.22 -9.71
N ARG A 47 -37.33 8.16 -9.27
CA ARG A 47 -37.69 7.51 -8.01
C ARG A 47 -37.70 6.00 -8.23
N ASP A 48 -36.97 5.27 -7.40
CA ASP A 48 -37.15 3.83 -7.26
C ASP A 48 -38.45 3.57 -6.48
N ASP A 49 -39.50 3.22 -7.21
CA ASP A 49 -40.85 2.97 -6.68
C ASP A 49 -41.05 1.53 -6.21
N ARG A 50 -40.10 0.63 -6.52
CA ARG A 50 -40.13 -0.78 -6.15
C ARG A 50 -39.10 -1.14 -5.08
N ASP A 51 -38.35 -0.15 -4.56
CA ASP A 51 -37.25 -0.33 -3.62
C ASP A 51 -36.27 -1.44 -4.09
N TRP A 52 -36.00 -1.48 -5.40
CA TRP A 52 -35.10 -2.45 -6.02
C TRP A 52 -33.64 -2.22 -5.60
N PHE A 53 -33.24 -0.96 -5.46
CA PHE A 53 -31.88 -0.60 -5.08
C PHE A 53 -31.71 -0.54 -3.55
N ALA A 54 -30.62 -1.13 -3.07
CA ALA A 54 -30.28 -1.07 -1.66
C ALA A 54 -30.02 0.37 -1.21
N ARG A 55 -30.57 0.73 -0.05
CA ARG A 55 -30.29 2.02 0.59
C ARG A 55 -29.00 1.95 1.41
N TYR A 56 -28.10 2.88 1.15
CA TYR A 56 -26.84 3.02 1.86
C TYR A 56 -26.90 4.25 2.78
N ASP A 57 -27.40 4.04 3.99
CA ASP A 57 -27.43 5.08 5.01
C ASP A 57 -26.11 5.12 5.79
N ALA A 58 -25.55 6.31 6.00
CA ALA A 58 -24.39 6.49 6.85
C ALA A 58 -24.80 6.37 8.32
N VAL A 59 -24.22 5.40 9.04
CA VAL A 59 -24.51 5.16 10.46
C VAL A 59 -23.27 5.37 11.32
N LEU A 60 -23.47 5.98 12.49
CA LEU A 60 -22.41 6.14 13.48
C LEU A 60 -22.32 4.87 14.35
N LEU A 61 -21.24 4.11 14.21
CA LEU A 61 -20.97 2.94 15.04
C LEU A 61 -19.88 3.22 16.05
N TYR A 62 -20.17 3.00 17.34
CA TYR A 62 -19.19 3.12 18.41
C TYR A 62 -19.44 2.07 19.50
N ARG A 63 -18.41 1.74 20.29
CA ARG A 63 -18.54 0.79 21.40
C ARG A 63 -19.52 1.33 22.45
N ALA A 64 -20.41 0.49 22.95
CA ALA A 64 -21.44 0.87 23.92
C ALA A 64 -20.90 1.56 25.19
N ASP A 65 -19.65 1.26 25.58
CA ASP A 65 -19.01 1.87 26.75
C ASP A 65 -18.47 3.29 26.49
N LEU A 66 -18.39 3.75 25.24
CA LEU A 66 -17.84 5.06 24.88
C LEU A 66 -18.67 6.21 25.44
N ALA A 67 -20.00 6.08 25.47
CA ALA A 67 -20.89 7.09 26.06
C ALA A 67 -20.58 7.35 27.54
N ARG A 68 -20.11 6.32 28.26
CA ARG A 68 -19.68 6.46 29.66
C ARG A 68 -18.25 6.97 29.78
N ARG A 69 -17.33 6.44 28.97
CA ARG A 69 -15.89 6.80 29.03
C ARG A 69 -15.61 8.21 28.50
N ALA A 70 -16.32 8.64 27.47
CA ALA A 70 -16.11 9.89 26.77
C ALA A 70 -17.44 10.50 26.28
N PRO A 71 -18.34 10.92 27.21
CA PRO A 71 -19.66 11.46 26.84
C PRO A 71 -19.57 12.68 25.93
N LYS A 72 -18.55 13.53 26.12
CA LYS A 72 -18.30 14.70 25.24
C LYS A 72 -18.02 14.30 23.79
N ALA A 73 -17.36 13.15 23.56
CA ALA A 73 -17.08 12.67 22.21
C ALA A 73 -18.36 12.20 21.53
N VAL A 74 -19.22 11.47 22.24
CA VAL A 74 -20.52 11.03 21.72
C VAL A 74 -21.41 12.23 21.40
N ALA A 75 -21.52 13.20 22.31
CA ALA A 75 -22.27 14.43 22.07
C ALA A 75 -21.76 15.22 20.86
N ALA A 76 -20.44 15.24 20.62
CA ALA A 76 -19.87 15.88 19.43
C ALA A 76 -20.24 15.13 18.14
N LEU A 77 -20.24 13.79 18.14
CA LEU A 77 -20.64 12.98 16.99
C LEU A 77 -22.13 13.13 16.68
N GLU A 78 -22.98 13.16 17.70
CA GLU A 78 -24.42 13.35 17.54
C GLU A 78 -24.77 14.69 16.90
N ARG A 79 -23.98 15.74 17.14
CA ARG A 79 -24.14 17.05 16.48
C ARG A 79 -23.92 17.01 14.97
N VAL A 80 -23.23 15.99 14.45
CA VAL A 80 -22.98 15.84 13.01
C VAL A 80 -24.14 15.13 12.31
N LEU A 81 -24.96 14.38 13.06
CA LEU A 81 -26.07 13.62 12.50
C LEU A 81 -27.10 14.56 11.87
N GLY A 82 -27.48 14.27 10.62
CA GLY A 82 -28.47 15.04 9.87
C GLY A 82 -27.96 16.38 9.30
N LEU A 83 -26.68 16.72 9.45
CA LEU A 83 -26.12 17.96 8.87
C LEU A 83 -25.98 17.91 7.34
N ILE A 84 -25.86 16.70 6.77
CA ILE A 84 -25.63 16.45 5.35
C ILE A 84 -26.87 15.77 4.79
N ASP A 85 -27.71 16.55 4.09
CA ASP A 85 -28.78 16.00 3.25
C ASP A 85 -28.24 15.63 1.86
N ALA A 86 -29.05 14.92 1.06
CA ALA A 86 -28.64 14.47 -0.27
C ALA A 86 -28.20 15.64 -1.18
N ARG A 87 -28.92 16.77 -1.14
CA ARG A 87 -28.58 17.95 -1.97
C ARG A 87 -27.22 18.52 -1.60
N ARG A 88 -26.94 18.60 -0.29
CA ARG A 88 -25.66 19.09 0.21
C ARG A 88 -24.54 18.12 -0.10
N MET A 89 -24.80 16.81 0.00
CA MET A 89 -23.80 15.80 -0.39
C MET A 89 -23.45 15.91 -1.88
N ILE A 90 -24.44 16.09 -2.76
CA ILE A 90 -24.19 16.33 -4.20
C ILE A 90 -23.29 17.56 -4.40
N ALA A 91 -23.62 18.68 -3.74
CA ALA A 91 -22.82 19.91 -3.85
C ALA A 91 -21.38 19.73 -3.32
N MET A 92 -21.22 19.00 -2.21
CA MET A 92 -19.92 18.68 -1.64
C MET A 92 -19.12 17.74 -2.54
N ASN A 93 -19.75 16.72 -3.13
CA ASN A 93 -19.11 15.83 -4.10
C ASN A 93 -18.69 16.60 -5.35
N ALA A 94 -19.53 17.52 -5.85
CA ALA A 94 -19.18 18.39 -6.98
C ALA A 94 -17.98 19.29 -6.66
N ALA A 95 -17.92 19.87 -5.47
CA ALA A 95 -16.76 20.66 -5.04
C ALA A 95 -15.46 19.83 -5.03
N VAL A 96 -15.52 18.53 -4.69
CA VAL A 96 -14.35 17.67 -4.68
C VAL A 96 -13.99 17.16 -6.09
N GLN A 97 -14.95 16.54 -6.78
CA GLN A 97 -14.72 15.82 -8.04
C GLN A 97 -14.62 16.75 -9.26
N ILE A 98 -15.37 17.86 -9.28
CA ILE A 98 -15.45 18.75 -10.45
C ILE A 98 -14.57 19.99 -10.24
N GLU A 99 -14.66 20.61 -9.06
CA GLU A 99 -13.85 21.81 -8.75
C GLU A 99 -12.43 21.47 -8.28
N GLY A 100 -12.12 20.18 -8.04
CA GLY A 100 -10.79 19.71 -7.64
C GLY A 100 -10.38 20.11 -6.22
N ARG A 101 -11.36 20.42 -5.34
CA ARG A 101 -11.09 20.84 -3.96
C ARG A 101 -10.83 19.61 -3.09
N SER A 102 -10.03 19.75 -2.04
CA SER A 102 -9.77 18.61 -1.15
C SER A 102 -11.00 18.27 -0.29
N GLU A 103 -11.24 16.98 -0.07
CA GLU A 103 -12.28 16.49 0.85
C GLU A 103 -12.22 17.19 2.22
N SER A 104 -11.00 17.39 2.74
CA SER A 104 -10.79 18.07 4.02
C SER A 104 -11.23 19.53 4.03
N GLN A 105 -11.03 20.27 2.93
CA GLN A 105 -11.48 21.66 2.81
C GLN A 105 -13.00 21.75 2.77
N VAL A 106 -13.63 20.89 1.96
CA VAL A 106 -15.10 20.85 1.82
C VAL A 106 -15.76 20.43 3.15
N ALA A 107 -15.23 19.43 3.84
CA ALA A 107 -15.70 19.03 5.16
C ALA A 107 -15.45 20.12 6.22
N GLY A 108 -14.28 20.76 6.20
CA GLY A 108 -13.93 21.84 7.12
C GLY A 108 -14.85 23.06 6.98
N GLU A 109 -15.23 23.42 5.76
CA GLU A 109 -16.20 24.48 5.51
C GLU A 109 -17.59 24.14 6.05
N LEU A 110 -18.06 22.90 5.86
CA LEU A 110 -19.31 22.46 6.46
C LEU A 110 -19.28 22.57 7.99
N LEU A 111 -18.20 22.11 8.63
CA LEU A 111 -18.04 22.19 10.08
C LEU A 111 -17.97 23.63 10.57
N ARG A 112 -17.35 24.52 9.79
CA ARG A 112 -17.31 25.95 10.07
C ARG A 112 -18.69 26.59 9.96
N GLU A 113 -19.41 26.32 8.87
CA GLU A 113 -20.75 26.87 8.58
C GLU A 113 -21.79 26.38 9.59
N ARG A 114 -21.81 25.08 9.90
CA ARG A 114 -22.87 24.45 10.70
C ARG A 114 -22.57 24.35 12.17
N LEU A 115 -21.30 24.20 12.55
CA LEU A 115 -20.91 23.94 13.93
C LEU A 115 -19.98 25.02 14.51
N GLY A 116 -19.55 26.01 13.71
CA GLY A 116 -18.66 27.08 14.16
C GLY A 116 -17.24 26.60 14.47
N ILE A 117 -16.82 25.45 13.93
CA ILE A 117 -15.49 24.87 14.19
C ILE A 117 -14.48 25.52 13.24
N LEU A 118 -13.63 26.40 13.77
CA LEU A 118 -12.72 27.25 12.97
C LEU A 118 -11.41 26.55 12.56
N ASP A 119 -10.92 25.59 13.36
CA ASP A 119 -9.57 25.00 13.22
C ASP A 119 -9.48 23.72 12.34
N ALA A 120 -10.50 23.44 11.52
CA ALA A 120 -10.60 22.12 10.88
C ALA A 120 -9.57 21.86 9.74
N THR A 121 -8.86 22.87 9.23
CA THR A 121 -8.09 22.73 7.98
C THR A 121 -6.79 23.53 7.95
N GLU A 122 -5.80 23.12 8.73
CA GLU A 122 -4.42 23.32 8.29
C GLU A 122 -4.19 22.45 7.06
N THR A 123 -4.34 23.05 5.87
CA THR A 123 -4.02 22.36 4.62
C THR A 123 -2.51 22.25 4.56
N LYS A 124 -1.95 21.11 4.99
CA LYS A 124 -0.50 20.87 4.97
C LYS A 124 0.03 21.19 3.57
N GLY A 125 1.05 22.05 3.48
CA GLY A 125 1.71 22.35 2.21
C GLY A 125 2.24 21.09 1.52
N LEU A 126 2.47 21.15 0.21
CA LEU A 126 2.92 20.00 -0.59
C LEU A 126 4.13 19.29 0.04
N LEU A 127 5.14 20.05 0.48
CA LEU A 127 6.32 19.50 1.15
C LEU A 127 5.97 18.75 2.44
N ALA A 128 5.10 19.33 3.27
CA ALA A 128 4.68 18.68 4.51
C ALA A 128 3.92 17.37 4.26
N ARG A 129 3.09 17.32 3.21
CA ARG A 129 2.43 16.08 2.77
C ARG A 129 3.44 15.05 2.29
N LEU A 130 4.36 15.42 1.39
CA LEU A 130 5.38 14.52 0.87
C LEU A 130 6.27 13.96 1.99
N VAL A 131 6.71 14.79 2.93
CA VAL A 131 7.48 14.34 4.10
C VAL A 131 6.67 13.38 4.95
N GLN A 132 5.42 13.71 5.28
CA GLN A 132 4.56 12.83 6.06
C GLN A 132 4.36 11.48 5.36
N ARG A 133 4.01 11.48 4.06
CA ARG A 133 3.81 10.23 3.31
C ARG A 133 5.09 9.42 3.18
N THR A 134 6.23 10.09 2.98
CA THR A 134 7.54 9.42 2.97
C THR A 134 7.80 8.72 4.30
N LEU A 135 7.57 9.40 5.42
CA LEU A 135 7.79 8.83 6.75
C LEU A 135 6.84 7.66 7.02
N GLU A 136 5.53 7.83 6.77
CA GLU A 136 4.55 6.74 6.90
C GLU A 136 4.97 5.53 6.06
N HIS A 137 5.35 5.74 4.80
CA HIS A 137 5.74 4.67 3.89
C HIS A 137 7.06 4.00 4.31
N LEU A 138 8.07 4.77 4.70
CA LEU A 138 9.34 4.25 5.21
C LEU A 138 9.19 3.51 6.53
N THR A 139 8.26 3.93 7.40
CA THR A 139 7.99 3.20 8.66
C THR A 139 7.36 1.84 8.38
N LEU A 140 6.34 1.77 7.51
CA LEU A 140 5.74 0.52 7.09
C LEU A 140 6.76 -0.42 6.45
N PHE A 141 7.54 0.10 5.49
CA PHE A 141 8.61 -0.63 4.80
C PHE A 141 9.69 -1.11 5.77
N GLY A 142 10.26 -0.21 6.55
CA GLY A 142 11.44 -0.49 7.39
C GLY A 142 11.12 -1.44 8.53
N VAL A 143 10.01 -1.23 9.24
CA VAL A 143 9.60 -2.08 10.37
C VAL A 143 9.25 -3.48 9.88
N SER A 144 8.46 -3.61 8.81
CA SER A 144 8.08 -4.92 8.28
C SER A 144 9.26 -5.68 7.67
N LEU A 145 10.15 -5.00 6.94
CA LEU A 145 11.35 -5.62 6.39
C LEU A 145 12.32 -6.06 7.49
N LEU A 146 12.55 -5.24 8.51
CA LEU A 146 13.42 -5.59 9.64
C LEU A 146 12.88 -6.83 10.37
N ALA A 147 11.58 -6.85 10.69
CA ALA A 147 10.93 -8.01 11.28
C ALA A 147 11.09 -9.25 10.39
N ALA A 148 10.91 -9.09 9.07
CA ALA A 148 11.06 -10.19 8.12
C ALA A 148 12.50 -10.71 8.07
N VAL A 149 13.52 -9.85 8.05
CA VAL A 149 14.93 -10.27 8.07
C VAL A 149 15.25 -11.05 9.35
N LEU A 150 14.82 -10.55 10.51
CA LEU A 150 15.05 -11.19 11.81
C LEU A 150 14.40 -12.57 11.92
N ALA A 151 13.26 -12.80 11.25
CA ALA A 151 12.60 -14.11 11.23
C ALA A 151 13.09 -15.02 10.09
N ALA A 152 13.20 -14.49 8.88
CA ALA A 152 13.45 -15.24 7.66
C ALA A 152 14.88 -15.74 7.53
N VAL A 153 15.88 -14.99 8.02
CA VAL A 153 17.27 -15.46 7.98
C VAL A 153 17.44 -16.70 8.86
N PRO A 154 17.03 -16.71 10.16
CA PRO A 154 17.05 -17.93 10.96
C PRO A 154 16.25 -19.09 10.36
N LEU A 155 15.05 -18.82 9.82
CA LEU A 155 14.23 -19.84 9.16
C LEU A 155 14.93 -20.42 7.93
N GLY A 156 15.60 -19.60 7.12
CA GLY A 156 16.37 -20.03 5.97
C GLY A 156 17.60 -20.87 6.35
N LEU A 157 18.29 -20.49 7.42
CA LEU A 157 19.40 -21.28 7.99
C LEU A 157 18.92 -22.65 8.49
N LEU A 158 17.81 -22.67 9.24
CA LEU A 158 17.18 -23.90 9.71
C LEU A 158 16.78 -24.80 8.53
N ALA A 159 16.17 -24.22 7.51
CA ALA A 159 15.76 -24.91 6.29
C ALA A 159 16.95 -25.49 5.51
N ALA A 160 18.09 -24.82 5.51
CA ALA A 160 19.32 -25.32 4.86
C ALA A 160 19.94 -26.51 5.59
N HIS A 161 19.94 -26.47 6.93
CA HIS A 161 20.57 -27.51 7.76
C HIS A 161 19.70 -28.75 7.93
N ARG A 162 18.37 -28.62 7.83
CA ARG A 162 17.43 -29.73 8.02
C ARG A 162 16.57 -29.92 6.77
N PRO A 163 16.93 -30.84 5.84
CA PRO A 163 16.29 -30.93 4.53
C PRO A 163 14.78 -31.19 4.57
N ARG A 164 14.31 -32.03 5.50
CA ARG A 164 12.86 -32.30 5.69
C ARG A 164 12.09 -31.07 6.20
N LEU A 165 12.63 -30.39 7.22
CA LEU A 165 12.02 -29.15 7.71
C LEU A 165 12.13 -28.02 6.70
N GLY A 166 13.19 -28.00 5.88
CA GLY A 166 13.39 -26.98 4.87
C GLY A 166 12.32 -26.98 3.79
N GLN A 167 11.89 -28.16 3.33
CA GLN A 167 10.76 -28.27 2.40
C GLN A 167 9.47 -27.71 3.02
N LEU A 168 9.20 -28.04 4.30
CA LEU A 168 8.02 -27.55 5.00
C LEU A 168 8.05 -26.03 5.21
N VAL A 169 9.19 -25.48 5.60
CA VAL A 169 9.37 -24.02 5.81
C VAL A 169 9.19 -23.27 4.48
N LEU A 170 9.82 -23.73 3.40
CA LEU A 170 9.68 -23.12 2.08
C LEU A 170 8.25 -23.24 1.55
N ALA A 171 7.58 -24.37 1.76
CA ALA A 171 6.18 -24.54 1.40
C ALA A 171 5.27 -23.60 2.20
N GLY A 172 5.41 -23.54 3.52
CA GLY A 172 4.57 -22.68 4.38
C GLY A 172 4.73 -21.20 4.07
N VAL A 173 5.96 -20.73 3.91
CA VAL A 173 6.24 -19.33 3.54
C VAL A 173 5.80 -19.06 2.09
N GLY A 174 5.90 -20.05 1.20
CA GLY A 174 5.39 -19.96 -0.17
C GLY A 174 3.88 -19.76 -0.20
N ILE A 175 3.13 -20.59 0.54
CA ILE A 175 1.67 -20.49 0.66
C ILE A 175 1.26 -19.09 1.15
N ALA A 176 1.93 -18.55 2.18
CA ALA A 176 1.64 -17.22 2.69
C ALA A 176 1.75 -16.13 1.61
N GLN A 177 2.72 -16.24 0.70
CA GLN A 177 2.89 -15.28 -0.41
C GLN A 177 1.89 -15.48 -1.56
N THR A 178 1.25 -16.65 -1.66
CA THR A 178 0.20 -16.88 -2.68
C THR A 178 -1.15 -16.26 -2.33
N ILE A 179 -1.39 -15.91 -1.06
CA ILE A 179 -2.63 -15.25 -0.64
C ILE A 179 -2.66 -13.85 -1.26
N PRO A 180 -3.68 -13.48 -2.07
CA PRO A 180 -3.76 -12.16 -2.68
C PRO A 180 -3.62 -11.03 -1.63
N ALA A 181 -2.82 -10.02 -1.93
CA ALA A 181 -2.45 -8.99 -0.93
C ALA A 181 -3.68 -8.29 -0.35
N LEU A 182 -4.67 -7.97 -1.20
CA LEU A 182 -5.93 -7.39 -0.77
C LEU A 182 -6.70 -8.31 0.19
N ALA A 183 -6.81 -9.60 -0.15
CA ALA A 183 -7.50 -10.58 0.68
C ALA A 183 -6.80 -10.75 2.04
N LEU A 184 -5.46 -10.76 2.05
CA LEU A 184 -4.67 -10.83 3.27
C LEU A 184 -4.90 -9.59 4.16
N LEU A 185 -4.92 -8.39 3.59
CA LEU A 185 -5.18 -7.16 4.34
C LEU A 185 -6.56 -7.18 5.00
N VAL A 186 -7.60 -7.57 4.24
CA VAL A 186 -8.97 -7.67 4.77
C VAL A 186 -9.09 -8.75 5.85
N LEU A 187 -8.46 -9.91 5.64
CA LEU A 187 -8.43 -11.02 6.61
C LEU A 187 -7.82 -10.61 7.95
N MET A 188 -6.90 -9.65 7.96
CA MET A 188 -6.23 -9.19 9.17
C MET A 188 -7.06 -8.17 9.99
N ILE A 189 -8.14 -7.60 9.44
CA ILE A 189 -8.97 -6.58 10.12
C ILE A 189 -9.59 -7.09 11.43
N PRO A 190 -10.17 -8.31 11.52
CA PRO A 190 -10.72 -8.80 12.78
C PRO A 190 -9.69 -8.95 13.91
N PHE A 191 -8.41 -9.16 13.55
CA PHE A 191 -7.33 -9.41 14.49
C PHE A 191 -6.59 -8.14 14.92
N PHE A 192 -6.36 -7.22 13.98
CA PHE A 192 -5.51 -6.05 14.19
C PHE A 192 -6.24 -4.70 14.00
N GLY A 193 -7.53 -4.73 13.62
CA GLY A 193 -8.30 -3.54 13.30
C GLY A 193 -7.91 -2.93 11.96
N ILE A 194 -8.19 -1.63 11.81
CA ILE A 194 -7.86 -0.84 10.62
C ILE A 194 -6.58 -0.04 10.89
N GLY A 195 -5.74 0.16 9.88
CA GLY A 195 -4.53 0.99 9.96
C GLY A 195 -3.24 0.22 9.69
N ALA A 196 -2.16 0.60 10.37
CA ALA A 196 -0.82 0.10 10.10
C ALA A 196 -0.60 -1.37 10.48
N GLY A 197 -1.29 -1.89 11.51
CA GLY A 197 -1.10 -3.25 12.02
C GLY A 197 -1.26 -4.35 10.96
N PRO A 198 -2.43 -4.46 10.29
CA PRO A 198 -2.62 -5.43 9.21
C PRO A 198 -1.62 -5.27 8.05
N ALA A 199 -1.28 -4.02 7.69
CA ALA A 199 -0.30 -3.75 6.63
C ALA A 199 1.08 -4.28 7.00
N LEU A 200 1.55 -4.02 8.23
CA LEU A 200 2.85 -4.53 8.70
C LEU A 200 2.93 -6.05 8.64
N VAL A 201 1.87 -6.75 9.03
CA VAL A 201 1.81 -8.23 8.98
C VAL A 201 1.83 -8.73 7.55
N ALA A 202 1.05 -8.13 6.65
CA ALA A 202 1.03 -8.51 5.24
C ALA A 202 2.41 -8.30 4.58
N LEU A 203 3.03 -7.14 4.79
CA LEU A 203 4.35 -6.80 4.26
C LEU A 203 5.44 -7.71 4.83
N PHE A 204 5.35 -8.04 6.12
CA PHE A 204 6.23 -9.02 6.77
C PHE A 204 6.13 -10.38 6.08
N LEU A 205 4.91 -10.93 5.94
CA LEU A 205 4.68 -12.24 5.32
C LEU A 205 5.19 -12.30 3.88
N TYR A 206 4.93 -11.25 3.10
CA TYR A 206 5.36 -11.14 1.70
C TYR A 206 6.87 -11.06 1.56
N SER A 207 7.55 -10.49 2.56
CA SER A 207 9.01 -10.37 2.59
C SER A 207 9.71 -11.67 3.00
N LEU A 208 9.01 -12.62 3.63
CA LEU A 208 9.61 -13.86 4.12
C LEU A 208 10.17 -14.75 2.99
N LEU A 209 9.40 -15.01 1.93
CA LEU A 209 9.79 -16.02 0.92
C LEU A 209 11.11 -15.69 0.23
N PRO A 210 11.32 -14.47 -0.30
CA PRO A 210 12.58 -14.16 -0.97
C PRO A 210 13.77 -14.29 -0.02
N ILE A 211 13.64 -13.90 1.25
CA ILE A 211 14.72 -13.96 2.23
C ILE A 211 15.01 -15.41 2.64
N VAL A 212 13.98 -16.20 3.00
CA VAL A 212 14.14 -17.61 3.37
C VAL A 212 14.75 -18.40 2.21
N ARG A 213 14.22 -18.24 0.99
CA ARG A 213 14.66 -18.99 -0.20
C ARG A 213 16.10 -18.67 -0.56
N ASN A 214 16.49 -17.40 -0.54
CA ASN A 214 17.87 -17.00 -0.84
C ASN A 214 18.84 -17.37 0.28
N THR A 215 18.43 -17.31 1.54
CA THR A 215 19.26 -17.79 2.66
C THR A 215 19.50 -19.30 2.55
N HIS A 216 18.44 -20.07 2.26
CA HIS A 216 18.54 -21.50 2.02
C HIS A 216 19.49 -21.81 0.85
N ALA A 217 19.29 -21.15 -0.29
CA ALA A 217 20.13 -21.33 -1.48
C ALA A 217 21.58 -20.92 -1.24
N GLY A 218 21.82 -19.84 -0.49
CA GLY A 218 23.17 -19.37 -0.15
C GLY A 218 23.97 -20.39 0.64
N ILE A 219 23.36 -21.02 1.65
CA ILE A 219 24.01 -22.05 2.46
C ILE A 219 24.20 -23.35 1.68
N ARG A 220 23.15 -23.82 0.98
CA ARG A 220 23.20 -25.06 0.19
C ARG A 220 24.11 -24.97 -1.04
N GLY A 221 24.38 -23.76 -1.53
CA GLY A 221 25.28 -23.49 -2.65
C GLY A 221 26.77 -23.52 -2.29
N ILE A 222 27.13 -23.66 -1.02
CA ILE A 222 28.54 -23.72 -0.59
C ILE A 222 29.14 -25.08 -1.04
N PRO A 223 30.31 -25.10 -1.69
CA PRO A 223 30.94 -26.35 -2.12
C PRO A 223 31.22 -27.27 -0.93
N ALA A 224 30.84 -28.54 -1.02
CA ALA A 224 31.01 -29.54 0.03
C ALA A 224 32.46 -29.63 0.54
N ALA A 225 33.44 -29.60 -0.37
CA ALA A 225 34.86 -29.60 -0.04
C ALA A 225 35.28 -28.47 0.92
N THR A 226 34.61 -27.31 0.88
CA THR A 226 34.89 -26.19 1.81
C THR A 226 34.41 -26.52 3.22
N ILE A 227 33.25 -27.17 3.33
CA ILE A 227 32.66 -27.60 4.60
C ILE A 227 33.46 -28.77 5.19
N GLU A 228 33.79 -29.77 4.38
CA GLU A 228 34.62 -30.93 4.78
C GLU A 228 36.00 -30.48 5.26
N SER A 229 36.62 -29.51 4.59
CA SER A 229 37.91 -28.94 5.04
C SER A 229 37.78 -28.24 6.39
N ALA A 230 36.68 -27.52 6.63
CA ALA A 230 36.43 -26.88 7.91
C ALA A 230 36.21 -27.90 9.04
N GLU A 231 35.51 -28.99 8.75
CA GLU A 231 35.31 -30.11 9.67
C GLU A 231 36.63 -30.81 10.00
N ALA A 232 37.49 -31.04 9.00
CA ALA A 232 38.82 -31.63 9.19
C ALA A 232 39.76 -30.77 10.06
N LEU A 233 39.58 -29.45 10.04
CA LEU A 233 40.28 -28.51 10.92
C LEU A 233 39.67 -28.43 12.33
N GLY A 234 38.62 -29.21 12.63
CA GLY A 234 38.00 -29.29 13.95
C GLY A 234 37.11 -28.10 14.31
N LEU A 235 36.63 -27.32 13.33
CA LEU A 235 35.74 -26.17 13.60
C LEU A 235 34.37 -26.64 14.11
N PRO A 236 33.92 -26.19 15.30
CA PRO A 236 32.58 -26.51 15.78
C PRO A 236 31.51 -25.83 14.91
N ALA A 237 30.30 -26.41 14.86
CA ALA A 237 29.22 -25.96 13.98
C ALA A 237 28.92 -24.45 14.07
N GLY A 238 28.94 -23.87 15.28
CA GLY A 238 28.72 -22.42 15.47
C GLY A 238 29.86 -21.56 14.91
N ALA A 239 31.11 -22.02 15.01
CA ALA A 239 32.26 -21.33 14.43
C ALA A 239 32.25 -21.46 12.90
N ARG A 240 31.95 -22.65 12.38
CA ARG A 240 31.78 -22.89 10.94
C ARG A 240 30.68 -22.01 10.35
N LEU A 241 29.53 -21.92 11.01
CA LEU A 241 28.43 -21.06 10.59
C LEU A 241 28.86 -19.58 10.53
N ARG A 242 29.49 -19.06 11.58
CA ARG A 242 29.85 -17.63 11.68
C ARG A 242 31.03 -17.22 10.80
N LEU A 243 32.02 -18.08 10.64
CA LEU A 243 33.30 -17.75 9.99
C LEU A 243 33.36 -18.19 8.52
N ILE A 244 32.55 -19.18 8.12
CA ILE A 244 32.61 -19.78 6.78
C ILE A 244 31.25 -19.66 6.09
N GLU A 245 30.21 -20.25 6.66
CA GLU A 245 28.93 -20.36 5.95
C GLU A 245 28.25 -19.00 5.77
N LEU A 246 28.10 -18.19 6.83
CA LEU A 246 27.47 -16.88 6.75
C LEU A 246 28.24 -15.92 5.83
N PRO A 247 29.58 -15.78 5.91
CA PRO A 247 30.32 -14.92 4.98
C PRO A 247 30.20 -15.36 3.51
N LEU A 248 30.20 -16.67 3.23
CA LEU A 248 30.07 -17.19 1.87
C LEU A 248 28.63 -17.10 1.32
N ALA A 249 27.62 -17.23 2.19
CA ALA A 249 26.21 -17.12 1.83
C ALA A 249 25.70 -15.67 1.81
N LEU A 250 26.42 -14.73 2.44
CA LEU A 250 26.03 -13.32 2.57
C LEU A 250 25.62 -12.65 1.23
N PRO A 251 26.34 -12.80 0.10
CA PRO A 251 25.90 -12.20 -1.17
C PRO A 251 24.49 -12.64 -1.56
N THR A 252 24.20 -13.94 -1.44
CA THR A 252 22.89 -14.51 -1.77
C THR A 252 21.83 -14.05 -0.77
N ILE A 253 22.14 -14.03 0.54
CA ILE A 253 21.22 -13.52 1.57
C ILE A 253 20.85 -12.07 1.28
N LEU A 254 21.83 -11.21 1.02
CA LEU A 254 21.61 -9.80 0.69
C LEU A 254 20.80 -9.62 -0.59
N ALA A 255 21.01 -10.46 -1.60
CA ALA A 255 20.18 -10.48 -2.80
C ALA A 255 18.70 -10.79 -2.47
N GLY A 256 18.45 -11.74 -1.57
CA GLY A 256 17.10 -12.05 -1.08
C GLY A 256 16.44 -10.91 -0.32
N ILE A 257 17.19 -10.24 0.57
CA ILE A 257 16.72 -9.07 1.31
C ILE A 257 16.41 -7.92 0.34
N LYS A 258 17.24 -7.70 -0.67
CA LYS A 258 17.00 -6.70 -1.73
C LYS A 258 15.72 -7.00 -2.51
N THR A 259 15.51 -8.24 -2.95
CA THR A 259 14.26 -8.62 -3.64
C THR A 259 13.04 -8.40 -2.75
N ALA A 260 13.11 -8.81 -1.48
CA ALA A 260 12.04 -8.57 -0.52
C ALA A 260 11.78 -7.07 -0.31
N ALA A 261 12.84 -6.25 -0.20
CA ALA A 261 12.73 -4.82 -0.01
C ALA A 261 11.98 -4.14 -1.18
N VAL A 262 12.32 -4.47 -2.43
CA VAL A 262 11.65 -3.91 -3.62
C VAL A 262 10.18 -4.30 -3.66
N ILE A 263 9.86 -5.58 -3.40
CA ILE A 263 8.47 -6.06 -3.32
C ILE A 263 7.71 -5.33 -2.19
N ASN A 264 8.34 -5.15 -1.04
CA ASN A 264 7.75 -4.54 0.14
C ASN A 264 7.39 -3.06 -0.10
N VAL A 265 8.29 -2.26 -0.72
CA VAL A 265 7.95 -0.87 -1.09
C VAL A 265 6.72 -0.81 -2.00
N GLY A 266 6.66 -1.66 -3.03
CA GLY A 266 5.49 -1.72 -3.91
C GLY A 266 4.21 -2.11 -3.17
N ALA A 267 4.27 -3.19 -2.40
CA ALA A 267 3.12 -3.72 -1.64
C ALA A 267 2.65 -2.75 -0.54
N ALA A 268 3.53 -1.91 0.02
CA ALA A 268 3.17 -0.95 1.06
C ALA A 268 2.18 0.11 0.57
N THR A 269 2.09 0.36 -0.74
CA THR A 269 1.07 1.24 -1.33
C THR A 269 -0.34 0.69 -1.12
N LEU A 270 -0.52 -0.64 -1.10
CA LEU A 270 -1.81 -1.27 -0.85
C LEU A 270 -2.30 -1.08 0.59
N GLY A 271 -1.40 -0.78 1.54
CA GLY A 271 -1.77 -0.47 2.92
C GLY A 271 -2.73 0.72 3.04
N ALA A 272 -2.78 1.60 2.03
CA ALA A 272 -3.74 2.70 2.01
C ALA A 272 -5.21 2.26 1.96
N LEU A 273 -5.50 1.09 1.39
CA LEU A 273 -6.86 0.53 1.32
C LEU A 273 -7.47 0.28 2.70
N ILE A 274 -6.62 0.09 3.71
CA ILE A 274 -7.02 -0.12 5.10
C ILE A 274 -6.53 1.01 6.01
N GLY A 275 -6.19 2.18 5.46
CA GLY A 275 -5.82 3.35 6.24
C GLY A 275 -4.42 3.31 6.88
N ALA A 276 -3.48 2.51 6.37
CA ALA A 276 -2.13 2.37 6.95
C ALA A 276 -1.20 3.59 6.78
N GLY A 277 -1.55 4.55 5.93
CA GLY A 277 -0.68 5.68 5.55
C GLY A 277 0.20 5.40 4.31
N GLY A 278 1.04 6.39 3.98
CA GLY A 278 2.04 6.33 2.93
C GLY A 278 1.63 6.93 1.57
N TYR A 279 2.36 6.54 0.52
CA TYR A 279 2.09 7.01 -0.84
C TYR A 279 0.85 6.38 -1.49
N GLY A 280 0.28 5.33 -0.89
CA GLY A 280 -0.94 4.72 -1.41
C GLY A 280 -2.18 5.60 -1.26
N GLN A 281 -2.20 6.54 -0.30
CA GLN A 281 -3.35 7.41 -0.04
C GLN A 281 -3.65 8.33 -1.22
N PRO A 282 -2.70 9.14 -1.71
CA PRO A 282 -2.95 9.97 -2.89
C PRO A 282 -3.28 9.12 -4.12
N ILE A 283 -2.69 7.93 -4.29
CA ILE A 283 -3.05 7.00 -5.39
C ILE A 283 -4.52 6.58 -5.29
N LEU A 284 -4.95 6.08 -4.13
CA LEU A 284 -6.32 5.59 -3.94
C LEU A 284 -7.34 6.73 -3.99
N THR A 285 -6.99 7.91 -3.47
CA THR A 285 -7.83 9.10 -3.51
C THR A 285 -7.98 9.57 -4.96
N GLY A 286 -6.87 9.67 -5.71
CA GLY A 286 -6.90 10.03 -7.12
C GLY A 286 -7.70 9.05 -7.98
N ILE A 287 -7.61 7.74 -7.72
CA ILE A 287 -8.47 6.73 -8.40
C ILE A 287 -9.95 6.99 -8.11
N ARG A 288 -10.31 7.33 -6.86
CA ARG A 288 -11.71 7.58 -6.47
C ARG A 288 -12.27 8.88 -7.03
N LEU A 289 -11.41 9.87 -7.24
CA LEU A 289 -11.78 11.20 -7.72
C LEU A 289 -11.53 11.39 -9.22
N ASP A 290 -11.10 10.33 -9.92
CA ASP A 290 -10.61 10.38 -11.31
C ASP A 290 -9.57 11.50 -11.56
N ASP A 291 -8.76 11.78 -10.55
CA ASP A 291 -7.76 12.86 -10.55
C ASP A 291 -6.37 12.29 -10.83
N MET A 292 -5.93 12.41 -12.08
CA MET A 292 -4.60 11.98 -12.52
C MET A 292 -3.47 12.69 -11.75
N GLY A 293 -3.66 13.95 -11.37
CA GLY A 293 -2.68 14.71 -10.58
C GLY A 293 -2.44 14.08 -9.22
N LEU A 294 -3.51 13.71 -8.51
CA LEU A 294 -3.42 12.98 -7.22
C LEU A 294 -2.83 11.58 -7.38
N ILE A 295 -3.18 10.86 -8.45
CA ILE A 295 -2.57 9.56 -8.76
C ILE A 295 -1.05 9.70 -8.90
N LEU A 296 -0.59 10.70 -9.67
CA LEU A 296 0.83 10.96 -9.89
C LEU A 296 1.54 11.51 -8.63
N GLU A 297 0.86 12.30 -7.78
CA GLU A 297 1.39 12.77 -6.48
C GLU A 297 1.79 11.60 -5.58
N GLY A 298 1.10 10.46 -5.67
CA GLY A 298 1.47 9.24 -4.97
C GLY A 298 2.41 8.32 -5.74
N ALA A 299 2.11 8.07 -7.01
CA ALA A 299 2.80 7.06 -7.82
C ALA A 299 4.25 7.43 -8.15
N ILE A 300 4.52 8.70 -8.51
CA ILE A 300 5.88 9.13 -8.87
C ILE A 300 6.82 9.04 -7.67
N PRO A 301 6.51 9.61 -6.49
CA PRO A 301 7.38 9.48 -5.33
C PRO A 301 7.55 8.03 -4.86
N ALA A 302 6.50 7.20 -4.95
CA ALA A 302 6.60 5.78 -4.62
C ALA A 302 7.56 5.03 -5.56
N ALA A 303 7.49 5.30 -6.88
CA ALA A 303 8.39 4.71 -7.86
C ALA A 303 9.85 5.18 -7.65
N VAL A 304 10.05 6.48 -7.41
CA VAL A 304 11.37 7.04 -7.07
C VAL A 304 11.92 6.40 -5.80
N LEU A 305 11.09 6.21 -4.78
CA LEU A 305 11.49 5.55 -3.53
C LEU A 305 11.88 4.09 -3.79
N ALA A 306 11.13 3.33 -4.59
CA ALA A 306 11.46 1.94 -4.93
C ALA A 306 12.81 1.83 -5.64
N VAL A 307 13.06 2.69 -6.64
CA VAL A 307 14.34 2.75 -7.36
C VAL A 307 15.48 3.16 -6.42
N THR A 308 15.24 4.12 -5.53
CA THR A 308 16.22 4.59 -4.53
C THR A 308 16.58 3.47 -3.56
N VAL A 309 15.59 2.75 -3.05
CA VAL A 309 15.78 1.58 -2.18
C VAL A 309 16.58 0.50 -2.91
N GLN A 310 16.21 0.17 -4.15
CA GLN A 310 16.94 -0.80 -4.95
C GLN A 310 18.42 -0.41 -5.11
N TRP A 311 18.68 0.84 -5.50
CA TRP A 311 20.03 1.37 -5.65
C TRP A 311 20.83 1.35 -4.33
N LEU A 312 20.18 1.70 -3.21
CA LEU A 312 20.81 1.70 -1.89
C LEU A 312 21.21 0.29 -1.47
N PHE A 313 20.34 -0.71 -1.69
CA PHE A 313 20.68 -2.11 -1.43
C PHE A 313 21.80 -2.62 -2.34
N GLU A 314 21.84 -2.24 -3.61
CA GLU A 314 22.96 -2.59 -4.51
C GLU A 314 24.29 -1.94 -4.09
N ARG A 315 24.25 -0.72 -3.55
CA ARG A 315 25.43 -0.05 -2.98
C ARG A 315 25.88 -0.73 -1.69
N ALA A 316 24.94 -1.07 -0.81
CA ALA A 316 25.22 -1.78 0.44
C ALA A 316 25.81 -3.17 0.17
N GLU A 317 25.25 -3.91 -0.79
CA GLU A 317 25.78 -5.20 -1.26
C GLU A 317 27.21 -5.07 -1.75
N ARG A 318 27.48 -4.06 -2.61
CA ARG A 318 28.84 -3.77 -3.09
C ARG A 318 29.81 -3.41 -1.97
N ALA A 319 29.38 -2.63 -0.98
CA ALA A 319 30.22 -2.23 0.15
C ALA A 319 30.51 -3.40 1.11
N ALA A 320 29.50 -4.24 1.39
CA ALA A 320 29.62 -5.38 2.30
C ALA A 320 30.46 -6.53 1.73
N LEU A 321 30.59 -6.63 0.40
CA LEU A 321 31.35 -7.69 -0.27
C LEU A 321 32.82 -7.28 -0.55
N PRO A 322 33.82 -7.94 0.08
CA PRO A 322 35.24 -7.75 -0.22
C PRO A 322 35.56 -8.09 -1.68
N ARG A 323 36.61 -7.46 -2.25
CA ARG A 323 36.97 -7.57 -3.67
C ARG A 323 37.19 -9.02 -4.17
N GLY A 324 37.57 -9.95 -3.30
CA GLY A 324 37.83 -11.36 -3.64
C GLY A 324 36.60 -12.21 -3.99
N ILE A 325 35.40 -11.86 -3.50
CA ILE A 325 34.15 -12.61 -3.77
C ILE A 325 33.41 -12.07 -5.01
N ARG A 326 33.79 -10.87 -5.49
CA ARG A 326 33.16 -10.19 -6.63
C ARG A 326 33.38 -10.86 -7.99
N GLY A 327 34.35 -11.78 -8.11
CA GLY A 327 34.84 -12.30 -9.39
C GLY A 327 34.22 -13.60 -9.89
N ARG A 328 33.49 -14.37 -9.08
CA ARG A 328 33.07 -15.74 -9.45
C ARG A 328 31.73 -15.83 -10.19
N GLY A 329 30.88 -14.80 -10.12
CA GLY A 329 29.57 -14.77 -10.78
C GLY A 329 29.55 -14.21 -12.22
N ARG A 330 30.65 -13.62 -12.72
CA ARG A 330 30.69 -12.96 -14.04
C ARG A 330 31.44 -13.73 -15.13
N LYS A 331 32.00 -14.91 -14.83
CA LYS A 331 32.77 -15.73 -15.79
C LYS A 331 31.97 -16.86 -16.47
N GLY A 332 30.63 -16.85 -16.38
CA GLY A 332 29.77 -17.87 -17.00
C GLY A 332 28.94 -17.39 -18.19
N ILE A 333 29.09 -16.15 -18.63
CA ILE A 333 28.40 -15.59 -19.80
C ILE A 333 29.46 -14.82 -20.60
N GLY A 334 30.11 -15.54 -21.51
CA GLY A 334 31.14 -15.04 -22.41
C GLY A 334 31.56 -16.16 -23.34
#